data_AF-W1QCK1-F1
#
_entry.id   AF-W1QCK1-F1
#
_cell.length_a   1.000
_cell.length_b   1.000
_cell.length_c   1.000
_cell.angle_alpha   90.00
_cell.angle_beta   90.00
_cell.angle_gamma   90.00
#
_symmetry.space_group_name_H-M   'P 1'
#
loop_
_entity.id
_entity.type
_entity.pdbx_description
1 polymer ?
#
loop_
_entity_poly.entity_id
_entity_poly.type
_entity_poly.pdbx_seq_one_letter_code
_entity_poly.pdbx_strand_id
1 'polypeptide(L)'
;MLRKTLSGLPIARRAFSSRAACRQVELGVDNQSEPVGATIILPSLSIVENSENTGIPGLFSDSVLKDIWTEQTAQKLDDLKYGISESPLRSTLESAFVEYNSNKNVFLKGHKTSAANLMEDFAITTNNPTIDKYYKLLSKTAKKPTEQFVFQNASAIYNLYYFLSSLKPNPDNTVAKVGVEELYKTPDVFSEIKNAPRPEFESQIEASFGSLQEFKTLLLSTAKAVKGNGYTWLVYKFRQPELGQETRDLSRFSSLAILNTYNHGTPHHFRAGQISNARAFKKQKSESSEEDDGSFAMYKIDIPSLEQAQDTYDPLKYVYEPLMAIGNNPSFYLRDYGVFGKASYLENVWNCIDWSVVETRWANRALSTRR
;
A
#
# COMPACT_ATOMS: atom_id res chain seq x y z
N MET A 1 -66.01 21.80 -24.76
CA MET A 1 -64.86 22.40 -24.04
C MET A 1 -63.59 22.12 -24.83
N LEU A 2 -62.76 23.15 -24.98
CA LEU A 2 -61.74 23.32 -26.02
C LEU A 2 -60.67 22.21 -26.10
N ARG A 3 -60.42 21.71 -27.33
CA ARG A 3 -59.12 21.21 -27.78
C ARG A 3 -58.59 22.19 -28.84
N LYS A 4 -57.43 22.80 -28.59
CA LYS A 4 -56.54 23.46 -29.58
C LYS A 4 -55.18 22.75 -29.43
N THR A 5 -54.72 21.92 -30.36
CA THR A 5 -53.95 22.24 -31.60
C THR A 5 -52.86 23.30 -31.40
N LEU A 6 -51.61 22.86 -31.40
CA LEU A 6 -50.51 23.55 -32.06
C LEU A 6 -49.50 22.50 -32.57
N SER A 7 -49.09 22.74 -33.81
CA SER A 7 -48.42 21.87 -34.77
C SER A 7 -46.98 22.31 -35.02
N GLY A 8 -46.12 21.37 -35.44
CA GLY A 8 -45.08 21.63 -36.46
C GLY A 8 -43.60 21.52 -36.07
N LEU A 9 -43.03 20.30 -36.26
CA LEU A 9 -41.81 19.92 -37.05
C LEU A 9 -40.48 20.72 -36.93
N PRO A 10 -39.28 20.17 -37.33
CA PRO A 10 -38.83 18.77 -37.46
C PRO A 10 -37.38 18.45 -36.98
N ILE A 11 -37.16 17.15 -36.74
CA ILE A 11 -36.00 16.25 -37.00
C ILE A 11 -34.64 16.85 -37.45
N ALA A 12 -33.55 16.49 -36.72
CA ALA A 12 -32.26 16.13 -37.33
C ALA A 12 -31.42 15.20 -36.41
N ARG A 13 -31.35 13.91 -36.76
CA ARG A 13 -30.29 12.99 -36.34
C ARG A 13 -29.05 13.26 -37.21
N ARG A 14 -27.87 13.45 -36.61
CA ARG A 14 -26.59 13.29 -37.30
C ARG A 14 -25.59 12.55 -36.41
N ALA A 15 -25.13 11.42 -36.94
CA ALA A 15 -23.94 10.72 -36.50
C ALA A 15 -22.71 11.62 -36.62
N PHE A 16 -21.75 11.49 -35.70
CA PHE A 16 -20.40 11.98 -35.92
C PHE A 16 -19.39 10.83 -35.82
N SER A 17 -18.93 10.49 -37.02
CA SER A 17 -17.76 9.68 -37.36
C SER A 17 -16.47 10.34 -36.86
N SER A 18 -15.47 9.48 -36.68
CA SER A 18 -14.06 9.82 -36.50
C SER A 18 -13.54 10.87 -37.49
N ARG A 19 -12.64 11.72 -37.01
CA ARG A 19 -11.39 12.09 -37.71
C ARG A 19 -10.46 12.89 -36.79
N ALA A 20 -9.21 12.46 -36.78
CA ALA A 20 -8.07 13.17 -36.26
C ALA A 20 -7.92 14.54 -36.94
N ALA A 21 -7.59 15.56 -36.15
CA ALA A 21 -6.96 16.78 -36.65
C ALA A 21 -6.11 17.39 -35.53
N CYS A 22 -4.81 17.11 -35.64
CA CYS A 22 -3.75 17.84 -34.95
C CYS A 22 -3.86 19.32 -35.34
N ARG A 23 -3.98 20.23 -34.37
CA ARG A 23 -3.92 21.67 -34.61
C ARG A 23 -2.91 22.27 -33.63
N GLN A 24 -1.69 22.46 -34.12
CA GLN A 24 -0.68 23.29 -33.48
C GLN A 24 -1.21 24.72 -33.38
N VAL A 25 -1.17 25.27 -32.18
CA VAL A 25 -1.25 26.71 -31.94
C VAL A 25 0.10 27.10 -31.34
N GLU A 26 0.93 27.72 -32.18
CA GLU A 26 2.15 28.42 -31.76
C GLU A 26 1.73 29.72 -31.08
N LEU A 27 2.09 29.88 -29.80
CA LEU A 27 2.12 31.16 -29.11
C LEU A 27 3.47 31.26 -28.40
N GLY A 28 4.12 32.42 -28.61
CA GLY A 28 5.54 32.69 -28.39
C GLY A 28 6.03 32.42 -26.97
N VAL A 29 7.26 31.89 -26.90
CA VAL A 29 8.01 31.66 -25.67
C VAL A 29 8.85 32.90 -25.38
N ASP A 30 8.42 33.70 -24.42
CA ASP A 30 9.31 34.57 -23.67
C ASP A 30 10.13 33.72 -22.71
N ASN A 31 11.46 33.84 -22.81
CA ASN A 31 12.42 33.15 -21.96
C ASN A 31 12.31 33.63 -20.50
N GLN A 32 11.61 32.86 -19.67
CA GLN A 32 11.88 32.77 -18.25
C GLN A 32 11.99 31.29 -17.85
N SER A 33 13.15 30.93 -17.29
CA SER A 33 13.48 29.60 -16.81
C SER A 33 12.52 29.17 -15.69
N GLU A 34 11.51 28.37 -16.01
CA GLU A 34 10.71 27.66 -15.01
C GLU A 34 11.57 26.60 -14.29
N PRO A 35 11.40 26.40 -12.97
CA PRO A 35 12.03 25.27 -12.30
C PRO A 35 11.47 23.97 -12.88
N VAL A 36 12.35 23.04 -13.28
CA VAL A 36 12.01 21.72 -13.81
C VAL A 36 10.98 21.06 -12.89
N GLY A 37 9.72 21.01 -13.33
CA GLY A 37 8.60 20.52 -12.54
C GLY A 37 8.84 19.08 -12.10
N ALA A 38 8.50 18.76 -10.85
CA ALA A 38 8.63 17.41 -10.33
C ALA A 38 7.70 16.45 -11.11
N THR A 39 8.26 15.65 -12.02
CA THR A 39 7.48 14.69 -12.80
C THR A 39 7.05 13.53 -11.88
N ILE A 40 5.77 13.46 -11.54
CA ILE A 40 5.18 12.34 -10.81
C ILE A 40 4.93 11.21 -11.82
N ILE A 41 5.69 10.13 -11.71
CA ILE A 41 5.65 8.98 -12.62
C ILE A 41 5.14 7.74 -11.86
N LEU A 42 4.49 6.83 -12.58
CA LEU A 42 4.14 5.51 -12.06
C LEU A 42 5.41 4.64 -11.87
N PRO A 43 5.41 3.75 -10.88
CA PRO A 43 6.50 2.81 -10.71
C PRO A 43 6.49 1.78 -11.86
N SER A 44 7.64 1.52 -12.46
CA SER A 44 7.79 0.49 -13.50
C SER A 44 7.69 -0.92 -12.91
N LEU A 45 7.05 -1.81 -13.66
CA LEU A 45 6.87 -3.22 -13.31
C LEU A 45 7.17 -4.07 -14.54
N SER A 46 8.30 -4.77 -14.52
CA SER A 46 8.75 -5.65 -15.61
C SER A 46 7.73 -6.72 -15.99
N ILE A 47 6.96 -7.23 -15.02
CA ILE A 47 5.91 -8.22 -15.27
C ILE A 47 4.79 -7.62 -16.12
N VAL A 48 4.40 -6.38 -15.85
CA VAL A 48 3.30 -5.74 -16.59
C VAL A 48 3.78 -5.32 -17.98
N GLU A 49 4.99 -4.78 -18.09
CA GLU A 49 5.62 -4.43 -19.37
C GLU A 49 5.77 -5.64 -20.31
N ASN A 50 6.05 -6.84 -19.75
CA ASN A 50 6.15 -8.07 -20.52
C ASN A 50 4.79 -8.76 -20.82
N SER A 51 3.70 -8.30 -20.20
CA SER A 51 2.38 -8.95 -20.27
C SER A 51 1.27 -8.07 -20.86
N GLU A 52 1.63 -6.94 -21.47
CA GLU A 52 0.68 -5.92 -22.00
C GLU A 52 -0.37 -6.44 -23.00
N ASN A 53 -0.22 -7.67 -23.52
CA ASN A 53 -1.16 -8.28 -24.47
C ASN A 53 -1.71 -9.67 -24.06
N THR A 54 -1.27 -10.23 -22.93
CA THR A 54 -1.63 -11.61 -22.54
C THR A 54 -2.23 -11.73 -21.13
N GLY A 55 -2.24 -10.64 -20.35
CA GLY A 55 -2.57 -10.70 -18.92
C GLY A 55 -1.47 -11.41 -18.12
N ILE A 56 -1.72 -11.70 -16.84
CA ILE A 56 -0.80 -12.54 -16.05
C ILE A 56 -1.25 -14.00 -16.20
N PRO A 57 -0.52 -14.85 -16.95
CA PRO A 57 -0.89 -16.25 -17.12
C PRO A 57 -1.15 -16.91 -15.77
N GLY A 58 -2.33 -17.52 -15.64
CA GLY A 58 -2.74 -18.23 -14.45
C GLY A 58 -3.33 -17.38 -13.32
N LEU A 59 -3.45 -16.05 -13.49
CA LEU A 59 -4.07 -15.21 -12.48
C LEU A 59 -5.10 -14.23 -13.05
N PHE A 60 -4.70 -13.37 -13.99
CA PHE A 60 -5.55 -12.30 -14.53
C PHE A 60 -5.69 -12.41 -16.04
N SER A 61 -6.90 -12.22 -16.54
CA SER A 61 -7.11 -11.98 -17.95
C SER A 61 -6.55 -10.62 -18.37
N ASP A 62 -6.25 -10.47 -19.66
CA ASP A 62 -5.77 -9.22 -20.26
C ASP A 62 -6.68 -8.03 -19.91
N SER A 63 -8.00 -8.22 -20.02
CA SER A 63 -8.99 -7.18 -19.69
C SER A 63 -8.93 -6.69 -18.25
N VAL A 64 -8.65 -7.60 -17.31
CA VAL A 64 -8.58 -7.31 -15.88
C VAL A 64 -7.27 -6.62 -15.54
N LEU A 65 -6.17 -7.12 -16.08
CA LEU A 65 -4.85 -6.51 -15.87
C LEU A 65 -4.81 -5.07 -16.40
N LYS A 66 -5.34 -4.84 -17.60
CA LYS A 66 -5.41 -3.51 -18.22
C LYS A 66 -6.24 -2.52 -17.39
N ASP A 67 -7.40 -2.94 -16.91
CA ASP A 67 -8.21 -2.06 -16.06
C ASP A 67 -7.52 -1.75 -14.72
N ILE A 68 -6.99 -2.77 -14.03
CA ILE A 68 -6.36 -2.58 -12.71
C ILE A 68 -5.08 -1.75 -12.82
N TRP A 69 -4.18 -2.12 -13.74
CA TRP A 69 -2.88 -1.49 -13.82
C TRP A 69 -2.90 -0.25 -14.71
N THR A 70 -3.49 -0.29 -15.89
CA THR A 70 -3.41 0.85 -16.81
C THR A 70 -4.46 1.91 -16.49
N GLU A 71 -5.74 1.53 -16.39
CA GLU A 71 -6.84 2.50 -16.26
C GLU A 71 -6.95 3.06 -14.83
N GLN A 72 -7.05 2.18 -13.83
CA GLN A 72 -7.21 2.59 -12.44
C GLN A 72 -5.97 3.33 -11.90
N THR A 73 -4.74 2.90 -12.22
CA THR A 73 -3.57 3.65 -11.74
C THR A 73 -3.38 4.98 -12.45
N ALA A 74 -3.72 5.08 -13.75
CA ALA A 74 -3.68 6.35 -14.46
C ALA A 74 -4.68 7.34 -13.85
N GLN A 75 -5.91 6.90 -13.58
CA GLN A 75 -6.89 7.72 -12.89
C GLN A 75 -6.40 8.15 -11.50
N LYS A 76 -5.81 7.22 -10.72
CA LYS A 76 -5.27 7.53 -9.39
C LYS A 76 -4.06 8.46 -9.44
N LEU A 77 -3.26 8.40 -10.49
CA LEU A 77 -2.14 9.30 -10.73
C LEU A 77 -2.62 10.72 -11.05
N ASP A 78 -3.65 10.85 -11.87
CA ASP A 78 -4.24 12.14 -12.21
C ASP A 78 -4.96 12.75 -10.99
N ASP A 79 -5.70 11.94 -10.23
CA ASP A 79 -6.26 12.32 -8.93
C ASP A 79 -5.16 12.79 -7.97
N LEU A 80 -4.01 12.12 -7.95
CA LEU A 80 -2.88 12.48 -7.10
C LEU A 80 -2.25 13.81 -7.51
N LYS A 81 -2.05 14.04 -8.82
CA LYS A 81 -1.53 15.31 -9.34
C LYS A 81 -2.47 16.47 -9.00
N TYR A 82 -3.77 16.26 -9.18
CA TYR A 82 -4.80 17.23 -8.80
C TYR A 82 -4.80 17.50 -7.29
N GLY A 83 -4.70 16.45 -6.46
CA GLY A 83 -4.63 16.60 -5.01
C GLY A 83 -3.41 17.38 -4.55
N ILE A 84 -2.26 17.23 -5.23
CA ILE A 84 -1.04 17.97 -4.91
C ILE A 84 -1.13 19.42 -5.39
N SER A 85 -1.77 19.70 -6.54
CA SER A 85 -1.92 21.07 -7.02
C SER A 85 -2.83 21.93 -6.14
N GLU A 86 -3.88 21.33 -5.59
CA GLU A 86 -4.84 21.99 -4.68
C GLU A 86 -4.34 22.06 -3.23
N SER A 87 -3.24 21.37 -2.90
CA SER A 87 -2.74 21.30 -1.53
C SER A 87 -2.10 22.63 -1.08
N PRO A 88 -2.41 23.11 0.14
CA PRO A 88 -1.71 24.27 0.73
C PRO A 88 -0.22 23.99 0.98
N LEU A 89 0.21 22.72 0.94
CA LEU A 89 1.58 22.27 1.19
C LEU A 89 2.30 21.81 -0.08
N ARG A 90 1.86 22.27 -1.26
CA ARG A 90 2.37 21.89 -2.58
C ARG A 90 3.90 21.78 -2.64
N SER A 91 4.64 22.81 -2.22
CA SER A 91 6.11 22.82 -2.24
C SER A 91 6.75 21.68 -1.41
N THR A 92 6.13 21.32 -0.28
CA THR A 92 6.60 20.24 0.60
C THR A 92 6.28 18.86 0.03
N LEU A 93 5.21 18.74 -0.74
CA LEU A 93 4.81 17.49 -1.41
C LEU A 93 5.61 17.26 -2.69
N GLU A 94 5.79 18.30 -3.51
CA GLU A 94 6.62 18.25 -4.73
C GLU A 94 8.09 17.95 -4.39
N SER A 95 8.63 18.47 -3.28
CA SER A 95 9.97 18.11 -2.80
C SER A 95 10.14 16.63 -2.45
N ALA A 96 9.06 15.84 -2.29
CA ALA A 96 9.18 14.39 -2.17
C ALA A 96 9.58 13.71 -3.49
N PHE A 97 9.38 14.38 -4.62
CA PHE A 97 9.62 13.87 -5.97
C PHE A 97 10.84 14.50 -6.66
N VAL A 98 11.38 15.60 -6.14
CA VAL A 98 12.62 16.20 -6.63
C VAL A 98 13.82 15.32 -6.30
N GLU A 99 14.59 14.95 -7.33
CA GLU A 99 15.87 14.28 -7.16
C GLU A 99 16.88 15.27 -6.57
N TYR A 100 17.29 15.03 -5.33
CA TYR A 100 18.60 15.51 -4.92
C TYR A 100 19.61 14.67 -5.68
N ASN A 101 20.29 15.27 -6.66
CA ASN A 101 21.55 14.78 -7.20
C ASN A 101 22.59 14.75 -6.06
N SER A 102 22.48 13.79 -5.16
CA SER A 102 23.54 13.45 -4.24
C SER A 102 24.56 12.60 -5.00
N ASN A 103 25.30 13.24 -5.91
CA ASN A 103 26.67 12.83 -6.21
C ASN A 103 27.49 13.04 -4.94
N LYS A 104 27.33 12.16 -3.97
CA LYS A 104 28.26 11.97 -2.87
C LYS A 104 28.56 10.49 -2.80
N ASN A 105 29.69 10.14 -3.41
CA ASN A 105 30.40 8.90 -3.22
C ASN A 105 30.24 8.41 -1.76
N VAL A 106 29.55 7.29 -1.59
CA VAL A 106 29.33 6.61 -0.30
C VAL A 106 30.65 6.03 0.27
N PHE A 107 31.77 6.19 -0.44
CA PHE A 107 33.01 5.51 -0.08
C PHE A 107 33.97 6.28 0.85
N LEU A 108 33.72 7.55 1.19
CA LEU A 108 34.61 8.28 2.09
C LEU A 108 33.83 9.23 3.00
N LYS A 109 33.54 8.80 4.24
CA LYS A 109 33.53 9.69 5.40
C LYS A 109 33.66 8.93 6.71
N GLY A 110 34.87 8.97 7.25
CA GLY A 110 35.11 8.71 8.66
C GLY A 110 34.45 9.77 9.55
N HIS A 111 34.01 9.31 10.71
CA HIS A 111 34.00 10.03 11.99
C HIS A 111 33.45 11.46 11.96
N LYS A 112 32.12 11.56 12.02
CA LYS A 112 31.31 12.49 12.83
C LYS A 112 29.85 12.39 12.36
N THR A 113 29.12 11.42 12.91
CA THR A 113 27.70 11.17 12.61
C THR A 113 26.82 12.16 13.38
N SER A 114 26.18 13.08 12.66
CA SER A 114 25.05 13.85 13.20
C SER A 114 23.79 12.98 13.16
N ALA A 115 22.92 13.15 14.17
CA ALA A 115 21.70 12.36 14.37
C ALA A 115 20.70 12.37 13.19
N ALA A 116 20.80 13.34 12.28
CA ALA A 116 19.96 13.42 11.09
C ALA A 116 20.23 12.31 10.07
N ASN A 117 21.49 11.87 9.92
CA ASN A 117 21.85 10.85 8.94
C ASN A 117 21.44 9.44 9.39
N LEU A 118 21.41 9.17 10.70
CA LEU A 118 20.97 7.89 11.25
C LEU A 118 19.47 7.62 11.04
N MET A 119 18.63 8.66 10.97
CA MET A 119 17.21 8.49 10.63
C MET A 119 17.00 8.25 9.13
N GLU A 120 17.88 8.76 8.28
CA GLU A 120 17.86 8.53 6.83
C GLU A 120 18.26 7.09 6.48
N ASP A 121 19.20 6.49 7.23
CA ASP A 121 19.66 5.11 7.03
C ASP A 121 18.60 4.04 7.36
N PHE A 122 17.52 4.39 8.05
CA PHE A 122 16.36 3.50 8.28
C PHE A 122 15.18 3.76 7.34
N ALA A 123 15.33 4.68 6.37
CA ALA A 123 14.37 4.81 5.30
C ALA A 123 14.34 3.49 4.50
N ILE A 124 13.14 2.95 4.32
CA ILE A 124 12.89 1.79 3.48
C ILE A 124 13.40 2.11 2.09
N THR A 125 14.58 1.60 1.76
CA THR A 125 15.18 1.73 0.44
C THR A 125 14.79 0.48 -0.33
N THR A 126 13.71 0.59 -1.09
CA THR A 126 13.39 -0.44 -2.07
C THR A 126 14.33 -0.31 -3.26
N ASN A 127 14.54 -1.39 -4.02
CA ASN A 127 15.32 -1.34 -5.26
C ASN A 127 14.67 -0.42 -6.33
N ASN A 128 13.48 0.13 -6.07
CA ASN A 128 12.77 1.04 -6.98
C ASN A 128 12.70 2.46 -6.40
N PRO A 129 13.47 3.42 -6.95
CA PRO A 129 13.56 4.79 -6.41
C PRO A 129 12.22 5.53 -6.46
N THR A 130 11.31 5.14 -7.36
CA THR A 130 9.97 5.75 -7.47
C THR A 130 9.12 5.40 -6.26
N ILE A 131 9.18 4.15 -5.78
CA ILE A 131 8.38 3.71 -4.62
C ILE A 131 8.85 4.34 -3.33
N ASP A 132 10.14 4.58 -3.18
CA ASP A 132 10.68 5.32 -2.05
C ASP A 132 10.17 6.77 -2.02
N LYS A 133 9.94 7.39 -3.18
CA LYS A 133 9.28 8.71 -3.28
C LYS A 133 7.84 8.64 -2.77
N TYR A 134 7.07 7.61 -3.14
CA TYR A 134 5.71 7.39 -2.60
C TYR A 134 5.71 7.13 -1.10
N TYR A 135 6.66 6.35 -0.58
CA TYR A 135 6.84 6.13 0.86
C TYR A 135 7.08 7.45 1.61
N LYS A 136 7.99 8.29 1.11
CA LYS A 136 8.25 9.63 1.66
C LYS A 136 7.00 10.50 1.63
N LEU A 137 6.23 10.47 0.54
CA LEU A 137 4.97 11.20 0.43
C LEU A 137 3.95 10.73 1.48
N LEU A 138 3.79 9.41 1.66
CA LEU A 138 2.87 8.84 2.64
C LEU A 138 3.25 9.24 4.07
N SER A 139 4.54 9.21 4.41
CA SER A 139 5.00 9.64 5.74
C SER A 139 4.68 11.11 6.05
N LYS A 140 4.78 11.99 5.04
CA LYS A 140 4.50 13.43 5.16
C LYS A 140 2.99 13.74 5.27
N THR A 141 2.15 12.92 4.63
CA THR A 141 0.69 13.15 4.53
C THR A 141 -0.11 12.40 5.58
N ALA A 142 0.42 11.32 6.17
CA ALA A 142 -0.30 10.42 7.07
C ALA A 142 -0.97 11.10 8.27
N LYS A 143 -0.33 12.13 8.84
CA LYS A 143 -0.82 12.81 10.05
C LYS A 143 -1.69 14.04 9.77
N LYS A 144 -1.90 14.41 8.51
CA LYS A 144 -2.57 15.64 8.11
C LYS A 144 -3.94 15.33 7.50
N PRO A 145 -5.05 15.71 8.16
CA PRO A 145 -6.40 15.48 7.63
C PRO A 145 -6.65 16.22 6.30
N THR A 146 -6.05 17.39 6.09
CA THR A 146 -6.18 18.17 4.85
C THR A 146 -5.63 17.43 3.63
N GLU A 147 -4.59 16.61 3.83
CA GLU A 147 -3.91 15.86 2.77
C GLU A 147 -4.43 14.42 2.65
N GLN A 148 -5.58 14.10 3.24
CA GLN A 148 -6.12 12.74 3.23
C GLN A 148 -6.37 12.23 1.81
N PHE A 149 -6.81 13.10 0.89
CA PHE A 149 -7.03 12.75 -0.51
C PHE A 149 -5.73 12.31 -1.21
N VAL A 150 -4.65 13.08 -1.03
CA VAL A 150 -3.30 12.76 -1.54
C VAL A 150 -2.82 11.44 -0.94
N PHE A 151 -2.97 11.26 0.38
CA PHE A 151 -2.58 10.03 1.07
C PHE A 151 -3.31 8.79 0.51
N GLN A 152 -4.62 8.89 0.28
CA GLN A 152 -5.43 7.76 -0.20
C GLN A 152 -5.00 7.32 -1.60
N ASN A 153 -4.83 8.26 -2.54
CA ASN A 153 -4.42 7.94 -3.91
C ASN A 153 -2.98 7.42 -3.96
N ALA A 154 -2.06 8.02 -3.19
CA ALA A 154 -0.69 7.53 -3.07
C ALA A 154 -0.63 6.11 -2.47
N SER A 155 -1.45 5.83 -1.44
CA SER A 155 -1.51 4.50 -0.84
C SER A 155 -2.12 3.47 -1.78
N ALA A 156 -3.09 3.85 -2.62
CA ALA A 156 -3.66 2.95 -3.62
C ALA A 156 -2.59 2.44 -4.59
N ILE A 157 -1.79 3.36 -5.16
CA ILE A 157 -0.71 3.05 -6.09
C ILE A 157 0.37 2.21 -5.40
N TYR A 158 0.77 2.61 -4.18
CA TYR A 158 1.76 1.89 -3.38
C TYR A 158 1.35 0.44 -3.10
N ASN A 159 0.10 0.23 -2.64
CA ASN A 159 -0.40 -1.09 -2.30
C ASN A 159 -0.51 -1.99 -3.53
N LEU A 160 -0.98 -1.46 -4.66
CA LEU A 160 -1.07 -2.21 -5.90
C LEU A 160 0.31 -2.59 -6.45
N TYR A 161 1.28 -1.69 -6.37
CA TYR A 161 2.66 -2.00 -6.74
C TYR A 161 3.21 -3.18 -5.93
N TYR A 162 3.06 -3.17 -4.60
CA TYR A 162 3.54 -4.25 -3.74
C TYR A 162 2.85 -5.59 -4.03
N PHE A 163 1.58 -5.57 -4.42
CA PHE A 163 0.88 -6.76 -4.84
C PHE A 163 1.44 -7.30 -6.17
N LEU A 164 1.47 -6.48 -7.23
CA LEU A 164 1.88 -6.94 -8.57
C LEU A 164 3.37 -7.29 -8.67
N SER A 165 4.23 -6.57 -7.95
CA SER A 165 5.68 -6.85 -7.92
C SER A 165 6.04 -8.16 -7.24
N SER A 166 5.14 -8.74 -6.45
CA SER A 166 5.34 -10.03 -5.78
C SER A 166 4.82 -11.22 -6.58
N LEU A 167 4.34 -11.02 -7.81
CA LEU A 167 3.77 -12.07 -8.64
C LEU A 167 4.75 -12.57 -9.72
N LYS A 168 4.58 -13.82 -10.14
CA LYS A 168 5.18 -14.43 -11.33
C LYS A 168 4.09 -15.10 -12.17
N PRO A 169 4.25 -15.17 -13.50
CA PRO A 169 3.33 -15.92 -14.35
C PRO A 169 3.39 -17.41 -14.02
N ASN A 170 2.22 -18.07 -13.94
CA ASN A 170 2.14 -19.52 -13.74
C ASN A 170 1.08 -20.12 -14.68
N PRO A 171 1.47 -20.68 -15.84
CA PRO A 171 0.53 -21.18 -16.84
C PRO A 171 -0.25 -22.43 -16.40
N ASP A 172 0.17 -23.11 -15.32
CA ASP A 172 -0.51 -24.31 -14.82
C ASP A 172 -1.85 -24.00 -14.14
N ASN A 173 -2.04 -22.75 -13.70
CA ASN A 173 -3.27 -22.33 -13.04
C ASN A 173 -4.39 -22.11 -14.05
N THR A 174 -5.59 -22.61 -13.72
CA THR A 174 -6.79 -22.38 -14.51
C THR A 174 -7.58 -21.19 -13.97
N VAL A 175 -7.89 -20.25 -14.84
CA VAL A 175 -8.73 -19.09 -14.54
C VAL A 175 -10.12 -19.36 -15.10
N ALA A 176 -11.09 -19.60 -14.22
CA ALA A 176 -12.47 -19.88 -14.62
C ALA A 176 -13.47 -19.36 -13.59
N LYS A 177 -14.65 -18.98 -14.07
CA LYS A 177 -15.77 -18.60 -13.20
C LYS A 177 -16.33 -19.83 -12.52
N VAL A 178 -16.35 -19.80 -11.20
CA VAL A 178 -16.83 -20.93 -10.40
C VAL A 178 -18.27 -20.70 -9.95
N GLY A 179 -19.05 -21.78 -9.94
CA GLY A 179 -20.43 -21.79 -9.46
C GLY A 179 -20.55 -21.84 -7.93
N VAL A 180 -21.79 -21.97 -7.45
CA VAL A 180 -22.13 -22.03 -6.02
C VAL A 180 -21.48 -23.23 -5.32
N GLU A 181 -21.16 -24.29 -6.08
CA GLU A 181 -20.54 -25.52 -5.60
C GLU A 181 -19.22 -25.29 -4.84
N GLU A 182 -18.47 -24.24 -5.18
CA GLU A 182 -17.20 -23.88 -4.52
C GLU A 182 -17.37 -23.59 -3.02
N LEU A 183 -18.55 -23.11 -2.60
CA LEU A 183 -18.82 -22.82 -1.18
C LEU A 183 -18.82 -24.08 -0.31
N TYR A 184 -19.11 -25.23 -0.90
CA TYR A 184 -19.18 -26.51 -0.20
C TYR A 184 -17.85 -27.28 -0.23
N LYS A 185 -16.88 -26.83 -1.02
CA LYS A 185 -15.56 -27.47 -1.06
C LYS A 185 -14.81 -27.19 0.23
N THR A 186 -14.33 -28.25 0.88
CA THR A 186 -13.43 -28.14 2.01
C THR A 186 -12.04 -27.76 1.52
N PRO A 187 -11.38 -26.76 2.14
CA PRO A 187 -10.00 -26.45 1.81
C PRO A 187 -9.10 -27.64 2.16
N ASP A 188 -8.26 -28.05 1.23
CA ASP A 188 -7.32 -29.17 1.44
C ASP A 188 -6.05 -28.66 2.13
N VAL A 189 -6.06 -28.74 3.46
CA VAL A 189 -4.96 -28.29 4.32
C VAL A 189 -3.72 -29.20 4.21
N PHE A 190 -3.88 -30.43 3.73
CA PHE A 190 -2.81 -31.43 3.65
C PHE A 190 -2.19 -31.57 2.26
N SER A 191 -2.67 -30.78 1.29
CA SER A 191 -2.12 -30.77 -0.07
C SER A 191 -0.65 -30.34 -0.09
N GLU A 192 0.15 -30.98 -0.94
CA GLU A 192 1.55 -30.60 -1.15
C GLU A 192 1.66 -29.18 -1.72
N ILE A 193 2.51 -28.36 -1.12
CA ILE A 193 2.73 -26.97 -1.54
C ILE A 193 3.68 -26.97 -2.74
N LYS A 194 3.12 -26.77 -3.94
CA LYS A 194 3.91 -26.72 -5.18
C LYS A 194 4.85 -25.51 -5.28
N ASN A 195 4.41 -24.35 -4.77
CA ASN A 195 5.18 -23.10 -4.82
C ASN A 195 5.74 -22.76 -3.43
N ALA A 196 6.90 -23.32 -3.10
CA ALA A 196 7.58 -23.10 -1.81
C ALA A 196 8.71 -22.05 -1.92
N PRO A 197 8.99 -21.31 -0.84
CA PRO A 197 10.16 -20.43 -0.75
C PRO A 197 11.47 -21.21 -0.63
N ARG A 198 12.62 -20.51 -0.66
CA ARG A 198 13.92 -21.12 -0.39
C ARG A 198 14.04 -21.55 1.08
N PRO A 199 14.88 -22.56 1.37
CA PRO A 199 14.98 -23.15 2.72
C PRO A 199 15.34 -22.16 3.83
N GLU A 200 16.14 -21.12 3.53
CA GLU A 200 16.52 -20.11 4.52
C GLU A 200 15.32 -19.28 4.99
N PHE A 201 14.47 -18.87 4.05
CA PHE A 201 13.27 -18.11 4.37
C PHE A 201 12.17 -19.00 4.95
N GLU A 202 12.08 -20.24 4.50
CA GLU A 202 11.18 -21.26 5.07
C GLU A 202 11.45 -21.47 6.56
N SER A 203 12.72 -21.61 6.97
CA SER A 203 13.07 -21.73 8.40
C SER A 203 12.63 -20.52 9.22
N GLN A 204 12.66 -19.31 8.64
CA GLN A 204 12.16 -18.10 9.30
C GLN A 204 10.62 -18.05 9.40
N ILE A 205 9.93 -18.60 8.40
CA ILE A 205 8.47 -18.80 8.43
C ILE A 205 8.12 -19.79 9.53
N GLU A 206 8.80 -20.94 9.59
CA GLU A 206 8.60 -21.96 10.63
C GLU A 206 8.85 -21.38 12.03
N ALA A 207 9.90 -20.57 12.20
CA ALA A 207 10.18 -19.90 13.48
C ALA A 207 9.07 -18.92 13.91
N SER A 208 8.33 -18.34 12.96
CA SER A 208 7.29 -17.33 13.24
C SER A 208 5.88 -17.93 13.32
N PHE A 209 5.58 -18.95 12.51
CA PHE A 209 4.24 -19.49 12.31
C PHE A 209 4.09 -20.97 12.63
N GLY A 210 5.18 -21.68 12.95
CA GLY A 210 5.19 -23.12 13.23
C GLY A 210 5.51 -23.95 11.98
N SER A 211 4.66 -23.86 10.95
CA SER A 211 4.84 -24.56 9.68
C SER A 211 4.48 -23.70 8.46
N LEU A 212 5.05 -24.02 7.30
CA LEU A 212 4.66 -23.45 6.01
C LEU A 212 3.17 -23.68 5.69
N GLN A 213 2.59 -24.83 6.08
CA GLN A 213 1.16 -25.09 5.88
C GLN A 213 0.30 -24.17 6.75
N GLU A 214 0.65 -24.01 8.03
CA GLU A 214 -0.06 -23.13 8.95
C GLU A 214 0.02 -21.67 8.48
N PHE A 215 1.19 -21.26 7.99
CA PHE A 215 1.38 -19.95 7.37
C PHE A 215 0.47 -19.76 6.15
N LYS A 216 0.44 -20.71 5.21
CA LYS A 216 -0.45 -20.66 4.03
C LYS A 216 -1.91 -20.56 4.46
N THR A 217 -2.36 -21.44 5.35
CA THR A 217 -3.75 -21.46 5.83
C THR A 217 -4.12 -20.15 6.51
N LEU A 218 -3.24 -19.60 7.36
CA LEU A 218 -3.45 -18.32 8.04
C LEU A 218 -3.53 -17.18 7.02
N LEU A 219 -2.60 -17.10 6.07
CA LEU A 219 -2.56 -16.05 5.06
C LEU A 219 -3.82 -16.06 4.19
N LEU A 220 -4.19 -17.22 3.62
CA LEU A 220 -5.33 -17.34 2.72
C LEU A 220 -6.67 -17.16 3.46
N SER A 221 -6.80 -17.69 4.68
CA SER A 221 -8.01 -17.50 5.49
C SER A 221 -8.19 -16.03 5.87
N THR A 222 -7.10 -15.36 6.24
CA THR A 222 -7.08 -13.94 6.59
C THR A 222 -7.41 -13.05 5.39
N ALA A 223 -6.90 -13.39 4.20
CA ALA A 223 -7.26 -12.73 2.94
C ALA A 223 -8.71 -12.98 2.53
N LYS A 224 -9.20 -14.22 2.68
CA LYS A 224 -10.60 -14.60 2.40
C LYS A 224 -11.56 -13.82 3.31
N ALA A 225 -11.21 -13.62 4.58
CA ALA A 225 -12.02 -12.88 5.55
C ALA A 225 -12.22 -11.39 5.22
N VAL A 226 -11.32 -10.77 4.44
CA VAL A 226 -11.47 -9.36 4.01
C VAL A 226 -12.62 -9.24 3.00
N LYS A 227 -13.76 -8.73 3.45
CA LYS A 227 -14.92 -8.47 2.58
C LYS A 227 -14.87 -7.02 2.09
N GLY A 228 -14.58 -6.82 0.80
CA GLY A 228 -14.49 -5.50 0.18
C GLY A 228 -13.07 -5.14 -0.24
N ASN A 229 -12.77 -3.84 -0.32
CA ASN A 229 -11.45 -3.36 -0.72
C ASN A 229 -10.46 -3.47 0.44
N GLY A 230 -9.33 -4.13 0.21
CA GLY A 230 -8.28 -4.26 1.21
C GLY A 230 -7.13 -5.11 0.70
N TYR A 231 -6.09 -5.18 1.53
CA TYR A 231 -4.87 -5.91 1.25
C TYR A 231 -4.48 -6.73 2.47
N THR A 232 -3.98 -7.94 2.24
CA THR A 232 -3.35 -8.76 3.27
C THR A 232 -1.85 -8.71 3.06
N TRP A 233 -1.10 -8.42 4.11
CA TRP A 233 0.33 -8.17 4.05
C TRP A 233 1.09 -9.23 4.83
N LEU A 234 2.18 -9.71 4.24
CA LEU A 234 3.26 -10.33 4.98
C LEU A 234 4.26 -9.24 5.34
N VAL A 235 4.47 -9.04 6.65
CA VAL A 235 5.36 -8.02 7.16
C VAL A 235 6.47 -8.62 8.01
N TYR A 236 7.63 -7.99 7.96
CA TYR A 236 8.71 -8.24 8.91
C TYR A 236 8.62 -7.21 10.03
N LYS A 237 8.25 -7.68 11.22
CA LYS A 237 8.18 -6.88 12.44
C LYS A 237 9.56 -6.86 13.05
N PHE A 238 10.10 -5.67 13.34
CA PHE A 238 11.33 -5.52 14.09
C PHE A 238 11.29 -4.26 14.94
N ARG A 239 12.14 -4.18 15.97
CA ARG A 239 12.22 -3.02 16.84
C ARG A 239 13.08 -1.94 16.22
N GLN A 240 12.60 -0.69 16.21
CA GLN A 240 13.43 0.44 15.83
C GLN A 240 14.58 0.60 16.85
N PRO A 241 15.85 0.63 16.42
CA PRO A 241 16.96 0.88 17.33
C PRO A 241 16.83 2.30 17.89
N GLU A 242 16.84 2.42 19.22
CA GLU A 242 16.93 3.70 19.90
C GLU A 242 18.40 4.04 20.16
N LEU A 243 18.74 5.32 20.03
CA LEU A 243 20.11 5.84 20.14
C LEU A 243 20.74 5.40 21.48
N GLY A 244 21.76 4.54 21.44
CA GLY A 244 22.50 4.08 22.61
C GLY A 244 22.21 2.64 23.10
N GLN A 245 21.33 1.87 22.43
CA GLN A 245 21.16 0.44 22.71
C GLN A 245 21.94 -0.44 21.71
N GLU A 246 22.62 -1.48 22.21
CA GLU A 246 23.36 -2.42 21.37
C GLU A 246 22.43 -3.19 20.41
N THR A 247 22.86 -3.32 19.15
CA THR A 247 22.09 -3.92 18.05
C THR A 247 21.83 -5.42 18.21
N ARG A 248 22.56 -6.10 19.10
CA ARG A 248 22.50 -7.56 19.28
C ARG A 248 21.17 -8.07 19.85
N ASP A 249 20.45 -7.26 20.62
CA ASP A 249 19.15 -7.65 21.18
C ASP A 249 17.96 -7.39 20.23
N LEU A 250 18.18 -6.70 19.10
CA LEU A 250 17.11 -6.33 18.16
C LEU A 250 16.58 -7.53 17.35
N SER A 251 17.44 -8.52 17.07
CA SER A 251 17.09 -9.71 16.30
C SER A 251 16.18 -10.69 17.05
N ARG A 252 16.17 -10.65 18.39
CA ARG A 252 15.29 -11.50 19.20
C ARG A 252 13.81 -11.10 19.10
N PHE A 253 13.56 -9.83 18.80
CA PHE A 253 12.21 -9.29 18.66
C PHE A 253 11.79 -9.15 17.20
N SER A 254 12.58 -9.70 16.27
CA SER A 254 12.20 -9.72 14.87
C SER A 254 11.43 -10.99 14.53
N SER A 255 10.23 -10.83 14.01
CA SER A 255 9.37 -11.94 13.61
C SER A 255 8.60 -11.58 12.34
N LEU A 256 8.18 -12.60 11.59
CA LEU A 256 7.20 -12.39 10.53
C LEU A 256 5.82 -12.26 11.16
N ALA A 257 4.98 -11.42 10.56
CA ALA A 257 3.59 -11.25 10.96
C ALA A 257 2.71 -11.06 9.72
N ILE A 258 1.43 -11.37 9.87
CA ILE A 258 0.41 -11.14 8.86
C ILE A 258 -0.53 -10.06 9.38
N LEU A 259 -0.83 -9.07 8.54
CA LEU A 259 -1.82 -8.04 8.88
C LEU A 259 -2.75 -7.75 7.71
N ASN A 260 -3.96 -7.29 8.04
CA ASN A 260 -4.92 -6.82 7.06
C ASN A 260 -5.01 -5.30 7.10
N THR A 261 -5.02 -4.68 5.93
CA THR A 261 -5.38 -3.27 5.77
C THR A 261 -6.63 -3.17 4.91
N TYR A 262 -7.48 -2.19 5.21
CA TYR A 262 -8.74 -1.95 4.51
C TYR A 262 -8.65 -0.68 3.69
N ASN A 263 -9.30 -0.66 2.53
CA ASN A 263 -9.28 0.44 1.57
C ASN A 263 -7.85 0.85 1.20
N HIS A 264 -7.47 2.08 1.55
CA HIS A 264 -6.17 2.70 1.30
C HIS A 264 -5.31 2.73 2.58
N GLY A 265 -5.43 1.69 3.42
CA GLY A 265 -4.57 1.52 4.58
C GLY A 265 -3.21 0.98 4.17
N THR A 266 -2.16 1.53 4.78
CA THR A 266 -0.76 1.11 4.59
C THR A 266 -0.31 0.22 5.76
N PRO A 267 0.59 -0.75 5.54
CA PRO A 267 1.14 -1.60 6.61
C PRO A 267 2.05 -0.82 7.59
N HIS A 268 2.50 0.37 7.18
CA HIS A 268 3.37 1.24 7.96
C HIS A 268 2.66 1.90 9.14
N HIS A 269 3.40 2.06 10.24
CA HIS A 269 2.95 2.73 11.47
C HIS A 269 2.94 4.28 11.38
N PHE A 270 2.76 4.87 10.20
CA PHE A 270 2.75 6.34 10.04
C PHE A 270 1.67 7.05 10.87
N ARG A 271 0.56 6.33 11.09
CA ARG A 271 -0.64 6.81 11.80
C ARG A 271 -0.69 6.38 13.27
N ALA A 272 0.35 5.68 13.76
CA ALA A 272 0.44 5.30 15.16
C ALA A 272 0.38 6.54 16.07
N GLY A 273 -0.36 6.41 17.18
CA GLY A 273 -0.56 7.48 18.15
C GLY A 273 -1.47 8.64 17.68
N GLN A 274 -2.11 8.57 16.50
CA GLN A 274 -3.09 9.59 16.11
C GLN A 274 -4.31 9.61 17.04
N ILE A 275 -4.81 8.43 17.39
CA ILE A 275 -5.98 8.28 18.25
C ILE A 275 -5.63 8.71 19.68
N SER A 276 -4.47 8.30 20.20
CA SER A 276 -4.00 8.71 21.53
C SER A 276 -3.79 10.23 21.61
N ASN A 277 -3.17 10.85 20.61
CA ASN A 277 -2.99 12.31 20.55
C ASN A 277 -4.34 13.05 20.43
N ALA A 278 -5.27 12.54 19.62
CA ALA A 278 -6.61 13.12 19.50
C ALA A 278 -7.39 13.03 20.82
N ARG A 279 -7.24 11.92 21.56
CA ARG A 279 -7.83 11.73 22.90
C ARG A 279 -7.20 12.67 23.92
N ALA A 280 -5.87 12.81 23.94
CA ALA A 280 -5.17 13.74 24.82
C ALA A 280 -5.60 15.19 24.56
N PHE A 281 -5.72 15.60 23.29
CA PHE A 281 -6.22 16.91 22.91
C PHE A 281 -7.68 17.12 23.36
N LYS A 282 -8.54 16.11 23.21
CA LYS A 282 -9.93 16.18 23.69
C LYS A 282 -10.01 16.32 25.20
N LYS A 283 -9.17 15.58 25.95
CA LYS A 283 -9.09 15.64 27.43
C LYS A 283 -8.62 17.03 27.90
N GLN A 284 -7.55 17.56 27.29
CA GLN A 284 -7.09 18.92 27.58
C GLN A 284 -8.16 19.98 27.28
N LYS A 285 -8.90 19.82 26.17
CA LYS A 285 -9.96 20.76 25.79
C LYS A 285 -11.17 20.71 26.74
N SER A 286 -11.53 19.53 27.25
CA SER A 286 -12.57 19.42 28.29
C SER A 286 -12.11 20.03 29.61
N GLU A 287 -10.86 19.79 30.02
CA GLU A 287 -10.29 20.37 31.25
C GLU A 287 -10.18 21.90 31.19
N SER A 288 -9.90 22.47 30.02
CA SER A 288 -9.88 23.94 29.83
C SER A 288 -11.26 24.59 29.71
N SER A 289 -12.35 23.81 29.61
CA SER A 289 -13.72 24.31 29.50
C SER A 289 -14.51 24.23 30.81
N GLU A 290 -13.94 23.58 31.85
CA GLU A 290 -14.54 23.41 33.18
C GLU A 290 -13.90 24.38 34.19
N GLU A 291 -14.10 25.69 33.98
CA GLU A 291 -14.03 26.69 35.05
C GLU A 291 -15.44 26.92 35.63
N ASP A 292 -16.09 25.89 36.18
CA ASP A 292 -17.06 26.09 37.27
C ASP A 292 -17.45 24.75 37.93
N ASP A 293 -17.65 24.82 39.23
CA ASP A 293 -18.15 23.78 40.15
C ASP A 293 -17.13 22.73 40.67
N GLY A 294 -16.16 23.25 41.42
CA GLY A 294 -15.31 22.45 42.30
C GLY A 294 -16.08 21.91 43.49
N SER A 295 -16.38 20.61 43.54
CA SER A 295 -16.45 19.82 44.81
C SER A 295 -16.77 18.32 44.67
N PHE A 296 -16.34 17.55 43.66
CA PHE A 296 -16.43 16.07 43.77
C PHE A 296 -15.54 15.26 42.80
N ALA A 297 -14.21 15.31 42.92
CA ALA A 297 -13.35 14.49 42.04
C ALA A 297 -12.09 13.91 42.71
N MET A 298 -12.06 13.72 44.03
CA MET A 298 -10.80 13.33 44.69
C MET A 298 -10.42 11.83 44.55
N TYR A 299 -11.25 10.95 43.98
CA TYR A 299 -10.91 9.51 43.86
C TYR A 299 -11.46 8.80 42.61
N LYS A 300 -11.52 9.46 41.46
CA LYS A 300 -11.59 8.68 40.20
C LYS A 300 -10.19 8.19 39.90
N ILE A 301 -9.87 6.98 40.37
CA ILE A 301 -8.78 6.19 39.81
C ILE A 301 -9.17 5.96 38.34
N ASP A 302 -8.61 6.78 37.44
CA ASP A 302 -8.74 6.62 35.99
C ASP A 302 -8.03 5.30 35.64
N ILE A 303 -8.78 4.19 35.65
CA ILE A 303 -8.29 2.93 35.09
C ILE A 303 -8.13 3.19 33.59
N PRO A 304 -6.91 3.11 33.04
CA PRO A 304 -6.73 3.32 31.61
C PRO A 304 -7.58 2.30 30.86
N SER A 305 -8.33 2.76 29.86
CA SER A 305 -9.10 1.85 29.01
C SER A 305 -8.15 0.82 28.39
N LEU A 306 -8.66 -0.38 28.05
CA LEU A 306 -7.86 -1.43 27.40
C LEU A 306 -7.02 -0.89 26.23
N GLU A 307 -7.55 0.08 25.50
CA GLU A 307 -6.88 0.76 24.39
C GLU A 307 -5.79 1.74 24.85
N GLN A 308 -6.00 2.50 25.92
CA GLN A 308 -4.94 3.33 26.52
C GLN A 308 -3.82 2.46 27.09
N ALA A 309 -4.17 1.32 27.69
CA ALA A 309 -3.21 0.32 28.10
C ALA A 309 -2.44 -0.20 26.88
N GLN A 310 -3.09 -0.62 25.79
CA GLN A 310 -2.44 -1.07 24.55
C GLN A 310 -1.52 -0.02 23.92
N ASP A 311 -1.94 1.23 23.83
CA ASP A 311 -1.14 2.35 23.28
C ASP A 311 0.06 2.68 24.19
N THR A 312 -0.06 2.48 25.51
CA THR A 312 1.02 2.70 26.49
C THR A 312 1.92 1.47 26.61
N TYR A 313 1.42 0.27 26.31
CA TYR A 313 2.11 -1.02 26.49
C TYR A 313 3.14 -1.33 25.43
N ASP A 314 3.28 -0.52 24.38
CA ASP A 314 4.34 -0.68 23.39
C ASP A 314 5.46 0.36 23.59
N PRO A 315 6.28 0.25 24.66
CA PRO A 315 7.49 1.07 24.80
C PRO A 315 8.50 0.73 23.71
N LEU A 316 8.30 -0.38 23.00
CA LEU A 316 9.11 -0.83 21.88
C LEU A 316 8.47 -0.30 20.59
N LYS A 317 9.03 0.75 20.00
CA LYS A 317 8.61 1.23 18.69
C LYS A 317 8.87 0.15 17.63
N TYR A 318 7.89 -0.71 17.40
CA TYR A 318 7.95 -1.69 16.32
C TYR A 318 7.69 -1.03 14.97
N VAL A 319 8.49 -1.43 14.00
CA VAL A 319 8.34 -1.07 12.59
C VAL A 319 7.93 -2.33 11.84
N TYR A 320 6.97 -2.18 10.93
CA TYR A 320 6.43 -3.25 10.12
C TYR A 320 6.83 -3.00 8.67
N GLU A 321 7.75 -3.83 8.18
CA GLU A 321 8.26 -3.75 6.82
C GLU A 321 7.44 -4.65 5.89
N PRO A 322 6.81 -4.13 4.83
CA PRO A 322 6.07 -4.96 3.89
C PRO A 322 7.02 -5.80 3.03
N LEU A 323 6.88 -7.12 3.10
CA LEU A 323 7.58 -8.05 2.23
C LEU A 323 6.74 -8.36 0.97
N MET A 324 5.44 -8.56 1.17
CA MET A 324 4.48 -8.93 0.14
C MET A 324 3.08 -8.42 0.49
N ALA A 325 2.28 -8.12 -0.54
CA ALA A 325 0.85 -7.85 -0.41
C ALA A 325 0.02 -8.84 -1.24
N ILE A 326 -1.20 -9.11 -0.81
CA ILE A 326 -2.24 -9.81 -1.57
C ILE A 326 -3.43 -8.87 -1.68
N GLY A 327 -3.85 -8.61 -2.92
CA GLY A 327 -5.01 -7.79 -3.21
C GLY A 327 -6.32 -8.53 -2.98
N ASN A 328 -7.21 -8.00 -2.14
CA ASN A 328 -8.52 -8.61 -1.85
C ASN A 328 -9.69 -7.88 -2.49
N ASN A 329 -9.42 -6.87 -3.34
CA ASN A 329 -10.44 -6.04 -3.96
C ASN A 329 -11.30 -6.86 -4.94
N PRO A 330 -12.65 -6.77 -4.88
CA PRO A 330 -13.53 -7.38 -5.88
C PRO A 330 -13.16 -7.04 -7.33
N SER A 331 -12.61 -5.86 -7.62
CA SER A 331 -12.18 -5.51 -8.98
C SER A 331 -11.13 -6.46 -9.56
N PHE A 332 -10.40 -7.20 -8.71
CA PHE A 332 -9.33 -8.11 -9.09
C PHE A 332 -9.84 -9.48 -9.53
N TYR A 333 -10.79 -10.06 -8.80
CA TYR A 333 -11.23 -11.44 -9.06
C TYR A 333 -12.63 -11.56 -9.63
N LEU A 334 -13.51 -10.56 -9.49
CA LEU A 334 -14.93 -10.72 -9.80
C LEU A 334 -15.20 -11.00 -11.29
N ARG A 335 -14.40 -10.41 -12.19
CA ARG A 335 -14.54 -10.59 -13.65
C ARG A 335 -14.10 -11.97 -14.13
N ASP A 336 -13.02 -12.48 -13.57
CA ASP A 336 -12.38 -13.73 -13.99
C ASP A 336 -12.91 -14.95 -13.23
N TYR A 337 -13.09 -14.84 -11.91
CA TYR A 337 -13.46 -15.93 -11.01
C TYR A 337 -14.94 -15.89 -10.57
N GLY A 338 -15.63 -14.77 -10.78
CA GLY A 338 -17.00 -14.57 -10.34
C GLY A 338 -17.14 -14.27 -8.84
N VAL A 339 -18.38 -14.26 -8.36
CA VAL A 339 -18.72 -13.91 -6.96
C VAL A 339 -18.23 -14.98 -5.98
N PHE A 340 -18.31 -16.25 -6.36
CA PHE A 340 -17.98 -17.38 -5.48
C PHE A 340 -16.51 -17.82 -5.56
N GLY A 341 -15.80 -17.44 -6.63
CA GLY A 341 -14.44 -17.90 -6.91
C GLY A 341 -13.32 -17.17 -6.16
N LYS A 342 -13.62 -16.42 -5.08
CA LYS A 342 -12.59 -15.71 -4.30
C LYS A 342 -11.56 -16.69 -3.70
N ALA A 343 -12.01 -17.87 -3.24
CA ALA A 343 -11.10 -18.88 -2.68
C ALA A 343 -10.12 -19.40 -3.75
N SER A 344 -10.63 -19.75 -4.93
CA SER A 344 -9.82 -20.23 -6.06
C SER A 344 -8.86 -19.15 -6.58
N TYR A 345 -9.29 -17.87 -6.60
CA TYR A 345 -8.42 -16.74 -6.88
C TYR A 345 -7.24 -16.67 -5.90
N LEU A 346 -7.49 -16.79 -4.60
CA LEU A 346 -6.44 -16.70 -3.58
C LEU A 346 -5.44 -17.87 -3.66
N GLU A 347 -5.90 -19.08 -3.99
CA GLU A 347 -5.02 -20.22 -4.27
C GLU A 347 -4.16 -19.97 -5.52
N ASN A 348 -4.75 -19.42 -6.58
CA ASN A 348 -3.99 -19.05 -7.78
C ASN A 348 -2.97 -17.95 -7.49
N VAL A 349 -3.31 -16.94 -6.68
CA VAL A 349 -2.37 -15.92 -6.22
C VAL A 349 -1.19 -16.59 -5.51
N TRP A 350 -1.43 -17.50 -4.57
CA TRP A 350 -0.37 -18.22 -3.85
C TRP A 350 0.58 -18.96 -4.80
N ASN A 351 0.04 -19.65 -5.79
CA ASN A 351 0.81 -20.37 -6.80
C ASN A 351 1.59 -19.43 -7.74
N CYS A 352 1.17 -18.17 -7.84
CA CYS A 352 1.82 -17.12 -8.61
C CYS A 352 2.74 -16.24 -7.76
N ILE A 353 3.03 -16.54 -6.48
CA ILE A 353 3.98 -15.73 -5.69
C ILE A 353 5.40 -15.93 -6.20
N ASP A 354 6.12 -14.84 -6.47
CA ASP A 354 7.57 -14.85 -6.66
C ASP A 354 8.30 -14.70 -5.33
N TRP A 355 8.64 -15.84 -4.73
CA TRP A 355 9.40 -15.90 -3.50
C TRP A 355 10.79 -15.23 -3.60
N SER A 356 11.38 -15.15 -4.79
CA SER A 356 12.71 -14.52 -4.98
C SER A 356 12.69 -13.02 -4.63
N VAL A 357 11.62 -12.33 -5.01
CA VAL A 357 11.44 -10.89 -4.70
C VAL A 357 11.18 -10.70 -3.21
N VAL A 358 10.33 -11.53 -2.63
CA VAL A 358 9.98 -11.50 -1.19
C VAL A 358 11.23 -11.73 -0.33
N GLU A 359 12.03 -12.72 -0.69
CA GLU A 359 13.29 -13.05 -0.03
C GLU A 359 14.32 -11.94 -0.17
N THR A 360 14.42 -11.32 -1.34
CA THR A 360 15.34 -10.19 -1.55
C THR A 360 14.98 -9.02 -0.63
N ARG A 361 13.68 -8.70 -0.49
CA ARG A 361 13.20 -7.66 0.44
C ARG A 361 13.51 -8.02 1.89
N TRP A 362 13.29 -9.27 2.26
CA TRP A 362 13.60 -9.77 3.60
C TRP A 362 15.11 -9.73 3.89
N ALA A 363 15.95 -10.25 2.98
CA ALA A 363 17.40 -10.32 3.15
C ALA A 363 18.03 -8.93 3.27
N ASN A 364 17.62 -7.98 2.43
CA ASN A 364 18.06 -6.59 2.53
C ASN A 364 17.80 -6.01 3.93
N ARG A 365 16.65 -6.35 4.52
CA ARG A 365 16.28 -5.89 5.86
C ARG A 365 16.97 -6.66 6.98
N ALA A 366 17.05 -7.98 6.87
CA ALA A 366 17.73 -8.82 7.84
C ALA A 366 19.22 -8.45 7.96
N LEU A 367 19.89 -8.16 6.83
CA LEU A 367 21.27 -7.68 6.81
C LEU A 367 21.41 -6.27 7.42
N SER A 368 20.45 -5.37 7.15
CA SER A 368 20.42 -4.03 7.76
C SER A 368 20.21 -4.07 9.27
N THR A 369 19.54 -5.10 9.80
CA THR A 369 19.27 -5.23 11.25
C THR A 369 20.43 -5.93 11.99
N ARG A 370 21.31 -6.64 11.27
CA ARG A 370 22.49 -7.33 11.83
C ARG A 370 23.76 -6.47 11.89
N ARG A 371 23.80 -5.34 11.16
CA ARG A 371 24.86 -4.33 11.26
C ARG A 371 24.56 -3.39 12.42
#